data_AF-A0A182D694-F1
#
_entry.id   AF-A0A182D694-F1
#
_cell.length_a   1.000
_cell.length_b   1.000
_cell.length_c   1.000
_cell.angle_alpha   90.00
_cell.angle_beta   90.00
_cell.angle_gamma   90.00
#
_symmetry.space_group_name_H-M   'P 1'
#
loop_
_entity.id
_entity.type
_entity.pdbx_description
1 polymer ?
#
loop_
_entity_poly.entity_id
_entity_poly.type
_entity_poly.pdbx_seq_one_letter_code
_entity_poly.pdbx_strand_id
1 'polypeptide(L)'
;MMEYESLIALGVFAVICLTAASTGAKYGPDEWYRSIDKPWWIPPNWAFAPAWMLFYTLLAVAGWVAWREGGGSAANPLPAALFVPLALYVLHVITNAVWSPLFFGMHRIDYALIDSAAMWLTLVATIFAFAEVSTLATWLLVIYLGWVTFAFLLNLSVLRLNRDRLPETAPTRH
;
A
#
# COMPACT_ATOMS: atom_id res chain seq x y z
N MET A 1 31.65 -8.31 4.80
CA MET A 1 31.02 -8.56 3.49
C MET A 1 29.51 -8.73 3.63
N MET A 2 29.02 -9.64 4.49
CA MET A 2 27.57 -9.84 4.72
C MET A 2 26.80 -8.61 5.23
N GLU A 3 27.38 -7.75 6.07
CA GLU A 3 26.68 -6.54 6.57
C GLU A 3 26.42 -5.51 5.47
N TYR A 4 27.36 -5.33 4.53
CA TYR A 4 27.22 -4.36 3.45
C TYR A 4 26.11 -4.77 2.45
N GLU A 5 26.04 -6.06 2.10
CA GLU A 5 24.96 -6.59 1.26
C GLU A 5 23.58 -6.37 1.89
N SER A 6 23.47 -6.61 3.20
CA SER A 6 22.25 -6.39 3.96
C SER A 6 21.82 -4.92 3.97
N LEU A 7 22.77 -3.98 4.11
CA LEU A 7 22.49 -2.54 4.05
C LEU A 7 22.08 -2.08 2.65
N ILE A 8 22.70 -2.61 1.59
CA ILE A 8 22.27 -2.34 0.22
C ILE A 8 20.84 -2.84 0.00
N ALA A 9 20.55 -4.07 0.41
CA ALA A 9 19.21 -4.64 0.27
C ALA A 9 18.16 -3.78 0.99
N LEU A 10 18.44 -3.34 2.23
CA LEU A 10 17.58 -2.40 2.94
C LEU A 10 17.37 -1.11 2.15
N GLY A 11 18.44 -0.56 1.56
CA GLY A 11 18.37 0.61 0.68
C GLY A 11 17.46 0.38 -0.53
N VAL A 12 17.50 -0.80 -1.17
CA VAL A 12 16.63 -1.16 -2.28
C VAL A 12 15.16 -1.18 -1.86
N PHE A 13 14.82 -1.85 -0.76
CA PHE A 13 13.45 -1.87 -0.24
C PHE A 13 12.97 -0.46 0.16
N ALA A 14 13.83 0.36 0.76
CA ALA A 14 13.53 1.74 1.07
C ALA A 14 13.23 2.55 -0.21
N VAL A 15 14.04 2.42 -1.26
CA VAL A 15 13.81 3.09 -2.55
C VAL A 15 12.50 2.64 -3.20
N ILE A 16 12.16 1.35 -3.16
CA ILE A 16 10.88 0.83 -3.67
C ILE A 16 9.71 1.50 -2.94
N CYS A 17 9.73 1.54 -1.61
CA CYS A 17 8.68 2.18 -0.82
C CYS A 17 8.63 3.71 -1.01
N LEU A 18 9.78 4.37 -1.11
CA LEU A 18 9.86 5.82 -1.38
C LEU A 18 9.31 6.16 -2.77
N THR A 19 9.53 5.28 -3.76
CA THR A 19 8.95 5.44 -5.10
C THR A 19 7.43 5.38 -5.03
N ALA A 20 6.85 4.44 -4.28
CA ALA A 20 5.42 4.43 -4.03
C ALA A 20 4.94 5.67 -3.26
N ALA A 21 5.65 6.07 -2.20
CA ALA A 21 5.34 7.27 -1.42
C ALA A 21 5.34 8.56 -2.27
N SER A 22 6.19 8.63 -3.30
CA SER A 22 6.26 9.77 -4.21
C SER A 22 4.97 9.98 -5.00
N THR A 23 4.17 8.94 -5.24
CA THR A 23 2.87 9.10 -5.89
C THR A 23 1.89 9.84 -4.99
N GLY A 24 1.85 9.53 -3.70
CA GLY A 24 1.06 10.27 -2.71
C GLY A 24 1.56 11.70 -2.49
N ALA A 25 2.86 11.94 -2.59
CA ALA A 25 3.41 13.29 -2.54
C ALA A 25 3.02 14.13 -3.78
N LYS A 26 2.89 13.49 -4.94
CA LYS A 26 2.47 14.13 -6.19
C LYS A 26 0.96 14.34 -6.29
N TYR A 27 0.19 13.36 -5.84
CA TYR A 27 -1.27 13.34 -5.90
C TYR A 27 -1.82 13.42 -4.48
N GLY A 28 -2.17 14.63 -4.04
CA GLY A 28 -2.65 14.88 -2.68
C GLY A 28 -3.96 15.67 -2.64
N PRO A 29 -4.48 15.93 -1.43
CA PRO A 29 -5.69 16.71 -1.19
C PRO A 29 -5.69 18.08 -1.88
N ASP A 30 -6.64 18.30 -2.79
CA ASP A 30 -6.86 19.53 -3.54
C ASP A 30 -8.23 20.16 -3.21
N GLU A 31 -8.70 21.10 -4.06
CA GLU A 31 -10.01 21.74 -3.90
C GLU A 31 -11.17 20.73 -4.07
N TRP A 32 -11.05 19.78 -5.01
CA TRP A 32 -12.03 18.70 -5.17
C TRP A 32 -12.16 17.86 -3.89
N TYR A 33 -11.03 17.50 -3.28
CA TYR A 33 -11.06 16.76 -2.02
C TYR A 33 -11.75 17.57 -0.92
N ARG A 34 -11.71 18.92 -0.94
CA ARG A 34 -12.42 19.75 0.05
C ARG A 34 -13.92 19.83 -0.22
N SER A 35 -14.38 19.64 -1.47
CA SER A 35 -15.79 19.74 -1.83
C SER A 35 -16.59 18.46 -1.61
N ILE A 36 -15.94 17.30 -1.50
CA ILE A 36 -16.62 16.01 -1.27
C ILE A 36 -16.96 15.79 0.22
N ASP A 37 -18.07 15.08 0.46
CA ASP A 37 -18.52 14.73 1.80
C ASP A 37 -17.60 13.66 2.40
N LYS A 38 -17.32 13.76 3.71
CA LYS A 38 -16.41 12.86 4.43
C LYS A 38 -17.05 12.35 5.71
N PRO A 39 -16.69 11.14 6.17
CA PRO A 39 -17.19 10.63 7.43
C PRO A 39 -16.69 11.47 8.61
N TRP A 40 -17.51 11.61 9.64
CA TRP A 40 -17.20 12.38 10.85
C TRP A 40 -15.97 11.86 11.63
N TRP A 41 -15.59 10.60 11.42
CA TRP A 41 -14.48 9.94 12.09
C TRP A 41 -13.14 10.07 11.34
N ILE A 42 -13.09 10.80 10.22
CA ILE A 42 -11.82 11.02 9.50
C ILE A 42 -10.83 11.80 10.40
N PRO A 43 -9.56 11.35 10.51
CA PRO A 43 -8.54 12.10 11.19
C PRO A 43 -8.27 13.46 10.51
N PRO A 44 -7.64 14.41 11.22
CA PRO A 44 -7.11 15.62 10.59
C PRO A 44 -6.16 15.30 9.44
N ASN A 45 -6.20 16.07 8.35
CA ASN A 45 -5.38 15.82 7.15
C ASN A 45 -3.87 15.68 7.44
N TRP A 46 -3.34 16.41 8.43
CA TRP A 46 -1.93 16.36 8.79
C TRP A 46 -1.50 15.00 9.35
N ALA A 47 -2.42 14.22 9.94
CA ALA A 47 -2.11 12.94 10.57
C ALA A 47 -1.77 11.85 9.54
N PHE A 48 -2.22 11.99 8.30
CA PHE A 48 -1.98 11.01 7.24
C PHE A 48 -0.51 10.93 6.82
N ALA A 49 0.20 12.06 6.74
CA ALA A 49 1.59 12.06 6.29
C ALA A 49 2.54 11.32 7.26
N PRO A 50 2.52 11.57 8.58
CA PRO A 50 3.28 10.79 9.56
C PRO A 50 2.87 9.31 9.59
N ALA A 51 1.58 9.00 9.48
CA ALA A 51 1.10 7.63 9.43
C ALA A 51 1.68 6.88 8.23
N TRP A 52 1.58 7.44 7.03
CA TRP A 52 2.16 6.84 5.83
C TRP A 52 3.68 6.71 5.92
N MET A 53 4.39 7.70 6.47
CA MET A 53 5.83 7.61 6.69
C MET A 53 6.20 6.41 7.58
N LEU A 54 5.48 6.22 8.69
CA LEU A 54 5.64 5.05 9.55
C LEU A 54 5.39 3.75 8.78
N PHE A 55 4.26 3.65 8.08
CA PHE A 55 3.88 2.41 7.40
C PHE A 55 4.77 2.07 6.19
N TYR A 56 5.26 3.05 5.43
CA TYR A 56 6.28 2.81 4.41
C TYR A 56 7.60 2.32 5.01
N THR A 57 7.96 2.82 6.20
CA THR A 57 9.14 2.32 6.93
C THR A 57 8.94 0.86 7.35
N LEU A 58 7.79 0.52 7.94
CA LEU A 58 7.46 -0.86 8.30
C LEU A 58 7.46 -1.78 7.07
N LEU A 59 6.91 -1.32 5.95
CA LEU A 59 6.85 -2.06 4.70
C LEU A 59 8.24 -2.30 4.11
N ALA A 60 9.13 -1.30 4.11
CA ALA A 60 10.51 -1.46 3.66
C ALA A 60 11.30 -2.43 4.55
N VAL A 61 11.17 -2.29 5.88
CA VAL A 61 11.83 -3.17 6.85
C VAL A 61 11.29 -4.60 6.73
N ALA A 62 9.99 -4.80 6.55
CA ALA A 62 9.40 -6.12 6.39
C ALA A 62 9.93 -6.84 5.15
N GLY A 63 9.99 -6.15 4.00
CA GLY A 63 10.55 -6.72 2.76
C GLY A 63 12.02 -7.11 2.92
N TRP A 64 12.81 -6.24 3.55
CA TRP A 64 14.22 -6.50 3.84
C TRP A 64 14.43 -7.68 4.80
N VAL A 65 13.67 -7.74 5.90
CA VAL A 65 13.74 -8.83 6.88
C VAL A 65 13.37 -10.16 6.21
N ALA A 66 12.28 -10.21 5.44
CA ALA A 66 11.87 -11.42 4.73
C ALA A 66 12.92 -11.86 3.70
N TRP A 67 13.49 -10.94 2.92
CA TRP A 67 14.57 -11.25 1.98
C TRP A 67 15.80 -11.84 2.69
N ARG A 68 16.22 -11.23 3.80
CA ARG A 68 17.40 -11.65 4.55
C ARG A 68 17.20 -13.01 5.23
N GLU A 69 16.06 -13.20 5.90
CA GLU A 69 15.76 -14.44 6.63
C GLU A 69 15.41 -15.60 5.69
N GLY A 70 14.85 -15.31 4.51
CA GLY A 70 14.60 -16.30 3.45
C GLY A 70 15.84 -16.70 2.64
N GLY A 71 17.04 -16.31 3.06
CA GLY A 71 18.30 -16.69 2.42
C GLY A 71 18.68 -15.87 1.18
N GLY A 72 18.11 -14.68 1.01
CA GLY A 72 18.51 -13.73 -0.01
C GLY A 72 19.96 -13.28 0.16
N SER A 73 20.70 -13.18 -0.94
CA SER A 73 22.08 -12.68 -0.97
C SER A 73 22.31 -11.95 -2.28
N ALA A 74 23.17 -10.91 -2.27
CA ALA A 74 23.52 -10.19 -3.49
C ALA A 74 24.43 -11.02 -4.42
N ALA A 75 25.15 -11.98 -3.85
CA ALA A 75 26.08 -12.84 -4.56
C ALA A 75 25.42 -14.07 -5.21
N ASN A 76 24.18 -14.40 -4.83
CA ASN A 76 23.49 -15.62 -5.26
C ASN A 76 22.14 -15.30 -5.93
N PRO A 77 21.66 -16.17 -6.83
CA PRO A 77 20.29 -16.07 -7.35
C PRO A 77 19.25 -16.09 -6.23
N LEU A 78 18.11 -15.43 -6.46
CA LEU A 78 17.01 -15.41 -5.50
C LEU A 78 16.54 -16.85 -5.20
N PRO A 79 16.44 -17.26 -3.92
CA PRO A 79 15.91 -18.56 -3.55
C PRO A 79 14.50 -18.78 -4.11
N ALA A 80 14.23 -20.01 -4.57
CA ALA A 80 12.94 -20.35 -5.15
C ALA A 80 11.75 -20.03 -4.22
N ALA A 81 11.95 -20.26 -2.92
CA ALA A 81 10.98 -19.99 -1.86
C ALA A 81 10.64 -18.50 -1.69
N LEU A 82 11.52 -17.57 -2.13
CA LEU A 82 11.31 -16.13 -2.01
C LEU A 82 10.61 -15.49 -3.22
N PHE A 83 10.47 -16.19 -4.35
CA PHE A 83 9.83 -15.62 -5.54
C PHE A 83 8.38 -15.20 -5.26
N VAL A 84 7.55 -16.11 -4.74
CA VAL A 84 6.13 -15.83 -4.49
C VAL A 84 5.95 -14.77 -3.40
N PRO A 85 6.61 -14.87 -2.22
CA PRO A 85 6.55 -13.81 -1.20
C PRO A 85 6.90 -12.43 -1.73
N LEU A 86 8.03 -12.29 -2.43
CA LEU A 86 8.49 -10.98 -2.91
C LEU A 86 7.66 -10.47 -4.10
N ALA A 87 7.12 -11.36 -4.95
CA ALA A 87 6.20 -10.96 -6.01
C ALA A 87 4.89 -10.39 -5.45
N LEU A 88 4.32 -11.02 -4.42
CA LEU A 88 3.14 -10.50 -3.72
C LEU A 88 3.43 -9.16 -3.03
N TYR A 89 4.59 -9.03 -2.38
CA TYR A 89 5.06 -7.79 -1.79
C TYR A 89 5.16 -6.66 -2.83
N VAL A 90 5.79 -6.91 -3.98
CA VAL A 90 5.93 -5.91 -5.05
C VAL A 90 4.56 -5.55 -5.62
N LEU A 91 3.68 -6.53 -5.85
CA LEU A 91 2.31 -6.29 -6.30
C LEU A 91 1.54 -5.42 -5.29
N HIS A 92 1.70 -5.67 -3.99
CA HIS A 92 1.13 -4.84 -2.95
C HIS A 92 1.64 -3.39 -3.03
N VAL A 93 2.96 -3.19 -3.15
CA VAL A 93 3.55 -1.84 -3.33
C VAL A 93 2.99 -1.13 -4.56
N ILE A 94 2.81 -1.85 -5.67
CA ILE A 94 2.23 -1.30 -6.91
C ILE A 94 0.80 -0.81 -6.68
N THR A 95 -0.07 -1.65 -6.11
CA THR A 95 -1.45 -1.24 -5.80
C THR A 95 -1.48 -0.04 -4.86
N ASN A 96 -0.62 -0.01 -3.84
CA ASN A 96 -0.48 1.15 -2.96
C ASN A 96 -0.06 2.43 -3.71
N ALA A 97 0.87 2.34 -4.65
CA ALA A 97 1.32 3.47 -5.46
C ALA A 97 0.24 3.98 -6.44
N VAL A 98 -0.63 3.09 -6.93
CA VAL A 98 -1.71 3.37 -7.89
C VAL A 98 -2.89 4.10 -7.24
N TRP A 99 -3.15 3.84 -5.96
CA TRP A 99 -4.30 4.42 -5.25
C TRP A 99 -4.36 5.95 -5.30
N SER A 100 -3.24 6.64 -5.00
CA SER A 100 -3.22 8.13 -4.94
C SER A 100 -3.54 8.80 -6.28
N PRO A 101 -2.94 8.38 -7.42
CA PRO A 101 -3.37 8.82 -8.75
C PRO A 101 -4.85 8.59 -9.05
N LEU A 102 -5.42 7.44 -8.66
CA LEU A 102 -6.84 7.15 -8.90
C LEU A 102 -7.76 8.06 -8.08
N PHE A 103 -7.47 8.19 -6.78
CA PHE A 103 -8.31 8.91 -5.85
C PHE A 103 -8.17 10.43 -6.02
N PHE A 104 -6.96 10.97 -5.89
CA PHE A 104 -6.69 12.41 -5.92
C PHE A 104 -6.43 12.95 -7.32
N GLY A 105 -5.85 12.13 -8.22
CA GLY A 105 -5.51 12.58 -9.58
C GLY A 105 -6.69 12.50 -10.56
N MET A 106 -7.39 11.37 -10.58
CA MET A 106 -8.51 11.12 -11.50
C MET A 106 -9.87 11.40 -10.88
N HIS A 107 -9.92 11.67 -9.57
CA HIS A 107 -11.17 11.88 -8.82
C HIS A 107 -12.14 10.68 -8.92
N ARG A 108 -11.62 9.47 -9.15
CA ARG A 108 -12.39 8.23 -9.32
C ARG A 108 -12.40 7.43 -8.02
N ILE A 109 -13.28 7.83 -7.10
CA ILE A 109 -13.46 7.21 -5.78
C ILE A 109 -13.80 5.71 -5.91
N ASP A 110 -14.54 5.34 -6.96
CA ASP A 110 -14.95 3.97 -7.30
C ASP A 110 -13.77 3.09 -7.72
N TYR A 111 -12.92 3.57 -8.64
CA TYR A 111 -11.70 2.85 -9.04
C TYR A 111 -10.67 2.80 -7.93
N ALA A 112 -10.53 3.87 -7.15
CA ALA A 112 -9.69 3.86 -5.96
C ALA A 112 -10.15 2.82 -4.92
N LEU A 113 -11.47 2.58 -4.80
CA LEU A 113 -11.98 1.54 -3.90
C LEU A 113 -11.66 0.13 -4.41
N ILE A 114 -11.79 -0.12 -5.72
CA ILE A 114 -11.42 -1.40 -6.34
C ILE A 114 -9.94 -1.68 -6.13
N ASP A 115 -9.08 -0.68 -6.39
CA ASP A 115 -7.65 -0.78 -6.14
C ASP A 115 -7.35 -0.96 -4.65
N SER A 116 -8.05 -0.26 -3.74
CA SER A 116 -7.88 -0.45 -2.30
C SER A 116 -8.28 -1.85 -1.83
N ALA A 117 -9.26 -2.50 -2.47
CA ALA A 117 -9.59 -3.91 -2.21
C ALA A 117 -8.46 -4.84 -2.69
N ALA A 118 -7.92 -4.59 -3.88
CA ALA A 118 -6.76 -5.33 -4.39
C ALA A 118 -5.53 -5.15 -3.49
N MET A 119 -5.26 -3.92 -3.03
CA MET A 119 -4.20 -3.59 -2.08
C MET A 119 -4.38 -4.36 -0.76
N TRP A 120 -5.60 -4.44 -0.24
CA TRP A 120 -5.89 -5.19 0.98
C TRP A 120 -5.66 -6.70 0.79
N LEU A 121 -6.18 -7.28 -0.30
CA LEU A 121 -6.03 -8.70 -0.62
C LEU A 121 -4.57 -9.10 -0.85
N THR A 122 -3.82 -8.27 -1.59
CA THR A 122 -2.39 -8.50 -1.83
C THR A 122 -1.57 -8.38 -0.56
N LEU A 123 -1.92 -7.47 0.36
CA LEU A 123 -1.27 -7.40 1.68
C LEU A 123 -1.52 -8.66 2.49
N VAL A 124 -2.76 -9.13 2.57
CA VAL A 124 -3.10 -10.37 3.27
C VAL A 124 -2.38 -11.58 2.68
N ALA A 125 -2.33 -11.68 1.34
CA ALA A 125 -1.56 -12.72 0.67
C ALA A 125 -0.07 -12.63 1.00
N THR A 126 0.49 -11.41 1.05
CA THR A 126 1.89 -11.18 1.43
C THR A 126 2.16 -11.60 2.87
N ILE A 127 1.25 -11.29 3.81
CA ILE A 127 1.35 -11.70 5.22
C ILE A 127 1.43 -13.22 5.33
N PHE A 128 0.54 -13.97 4.65
CA PHE A 128 0.58 -15.43 4.68
C PHE A 128 1.87 -15.99 4.04
N ALA A 129 2.31 -15.41 2.92
CA ALA A 129 3.55 -15.82 2.28
C ALA A 129 4.80 -15.52 3.14
N PHE A 130 4.79 -14.42 3.89
CA PHE A 130 5.87 -14.03 4.79
C PHE A 130 5.86 -14.84 6.09
N ALA A 131 4.72 -15.39 6.51
CA ALA A 131 4.61 -16.21 7.72
C ALA A 131 5.49 -17.47 7.65
N GLU A 132 5.67 -18.03 6.45
CA GLU A 132 6.55 -19.17 6.20
C GLU A 132 8.04 -18.78 6.15
N VAL A 133 8.36 -17.49 6.11
CA VAL A 133 9.73 -16.97 5.93
C VAL A 133 10.26 -16.30 7.20
N SER A 134 9.47 -15.41 7.81
CA SER A 134 9.89 -14.58 8.94
C SER A 134 8.70 -14.14 9.80
N THR A 135 8.76 -14.49 11.09
CA THR A 135 7.80 -14.03 12.10
C THR A 135 7.83 -12.51 12.25
N LEU A 136 9.02 -11.89 12.23
CA LEU A 136 9.15 -10.45 12.39
C LEU A 136 8.54 -9.70 11.19
N ALA A 137 8.89 -10.10 9.96
CA ALA A 137 8.34 -9.47 8.76
C ALA A 137 6.81 -9.56 8.73
N THR A 138 6.27 -10.72 9.10
CA THR A 138 4.82 -10.97 9.20
C THR A 138 4.15 -10.01 10.17
N TRP A 139 4.67 -9.85 11.39
CA TRP A 139 4.05 -8.95 12.38
C TRP A 139 4.11 -7.47 11.98
N LEU A 140 5.19 -7.04 11.33
CA LEU A 140 5.27 -5.68 10.78
C LEU A 140 4.16 -5.42 9.77
N LEU A 141 3.88 -6.40 8.89
CA LEU A 141 2.80 -6.32 7.91
C LEU A 141 1.40 -6.43 8.55
N VAL A 142 1.23 -7.19 9.63
CA VAL A 142 -0.03 -7.25 10.39
C VAL A 142 -0.36 -5.90 11.04
N ILE A 143 0.63 -5.21 11.61
CA ILE A 143 0.44 -3.85 12.15
C ILE A 143 0.01 -2.90 11.02
N TYR A 144 0.68 -3.00 9.87
CA TYR A 144 0.34 -2.21 8.69
C TYR A 144 -1.06 -2.55 8.11
N LEU A 145 -1.51 -3.80 8.19
CA LEU A 145 -2.85 -4.22 7.75
C LEU A 145 -3.96 -3.46 8.50
N GLY A 146 -3.74 -3.09 9.76
CA GLY A 146 -4.66 -2.23 10.51
C GLY A 146 -4.89 -0.89 9.82
N TRP A 147 -3.82 -0.26 9.33
CA TRP A 147 -3.89 1.00 8.59
C TRP A 147 -4.52 0.85 7.21
N VAL A 148 -4.15 -0.20 6.46
CA VAL A 148 -4.75 -0.45 5.13
C VAL A 148 -6.24 -0.75 5.26
N THR A 149 -6.66 -1.45 6.30
CA THR A 149 -8.09 -1.67 6.61
C THR A 149 -8.79 -0.36 6.92
N PHE A 150 -8.19 0.50 7.74
CA PHE A 150 -8.72 1.84 8.00
C PHE A 150 -8.86 2.67 6.71
N ALA A 151 -7.84 2.69 5.86
CA ALA A 151 -7.86 3.40 4.58
C ALA A 151 -8.94 2.87 3.63
N PHE A 152 -9.11 1.55 3.55
CA PHE A 152 -10.16 0.91 2.76
C PHE A 152 -11.56 1.32 3.24
N LEU A 153 -11.81 1.27 4.54
CA LEU A 153 -13.08 1.71 5.13
C LEU A 153 -13.32 3.21 4.89
N LEU A 154 -12.28 4.03 4.93
CA LEU A 154 -12.37 5.46 4.64
C LEU A 154 -12.78 5.69 3.18
N ASN A 155 -12.14 5.02 2.22
CA ASN A 155 -12.50 5.11 0.81
C ASN A 155 -13.95 4.64 0.58
N LEU A 156 -14.37 3.54 1.21
CA LEU A 156 -15.72 3.02 1.12
C LEU A 156 -16.75 4.02 1.68
N SER A 157 -16.46 4.63 2.82
CA SER A 157 -17.34 5.65 3.41
C SER A 157 -17.44 6.89 2.55
N VAL A 158 -16.33 7.37 1.98
CA VAL A 158 -16.35 8.50 1.04
C VAL A 158 -17.18 8.16 -0.20
N LEU A 159 -17.06 6.95 -0.76
CA LEU A 159 -17.88 6.52 -1.89
C LEU A 159 -19.37 6.54 -1.54
N ARG A 160 -19.75 5.99 -0.38
CA ARG A 160 -21.15 5.93 0.06
C ARG A 160 -21.76 7.30 0.25
N LEU A 161 -21.00 8.25 0.80
CA LEU A 161 -21.47 9.62 1.03
C LEU A 161 -21.60 10.45 -0.24
N ASN A 162 -20.90 10.08 -1.32
CA ASN A 162 -20.88 10.84 -2.57
C ASN A 162 -21.48 10.06 -3.76
N ARG A 163 -22.17 8.94 -3.50
CA ARG A 163 -22.70 8.04 -4.56
C ARG A 163 -23.62 8.76 -5.53
N ASP A 164 -24.46 9.66 -5.03
CA ASP A 164 -25.45 10.40 -5.82
C ASP A 164 -24.85 11.59 -6.59
N ARG A 165 -23.58 11.91 -6.34
CA ARG A 165 -22.83 13.00 -7.00
C ARG A 165 -21.90 12.50 -8.11
N LEU A 166 -21.70 11.18 -8.23
CA LEU A 166 -20.94 10.59 -9.32
C LEU A 166 -21.87 10.45 -10.54
N PRO A 167 -21.40 10.73 -11.78
CA PRO A 167 -22.23 10.53 -12.95
C PRO A 167 -22.69 9.08 -12.96
N GLU A 168 -24.00 8.85 -12.85
CA GLU A 168 -24.58 7.54 -13.07
C GLU A 168 -24.03 7.03 -14.40
N THR A 169 -23.41 5.86 -14.40
CA THR A 169 -23.33 5.07 -15.62
C THR A 169 -24.77 4.76 -15.99
N ALA A 170 -25.39 5.66 -16.75
CA ALA A 170 -26.76 5.54 -17.18
C ALA A 170 -26.93 4.15 -17.80
N PRO A 171 -27.93 3.35 -17.37
CA PRO A 171 -28.22 2.13 -18.09
C PRO A 171 -28.60 2.53 -19.51
N THR A 172 -27.80 2.09 -20.48
CA THR A 172 -28.14 2.13 -21.90
C THR A 172 -29.48 1.43 -22.05
N ARG A 173 -30.56 2.21 -22.19
CA ARG A 173 -31.85 1.69 -22.62
C ARG A 173 -31.64 1.16 -24.04
N HIS A 174 -31.61 -0.17 -24.17
CA HIS A 174 -31.88 -0.88 -25.42
C HIS A 174 -33.33 -1.35 -25.38
#